data_AF-A0A7J3JWL7-F1
#
_entry.id   AF-A0A7J3JWL7-F1
#
_cell.length_a   1.000
_cell.length_b   1.000
_cell.length_c   1.000
_cell.angle_alpha   90.00
_cell.angle_beta   90.00
_cell.angle_gamma   90.00
#
_symmetry.space_group_name_H-M   'P 1'
#
loop_
_entity.id
_entity.type
_entity.pdbx_description
1 polymer ?
#
loop_
_entity_poly.entity_id
_entity_poly.type
_entity_poly.pdbx_seq_one_letter_code
_entity_poly.pdbx_strand_id
1 'polypeptide(L)'
;MLDNKVVKMMMLLLLVFNVMSVPAMSAEEGFPATANQGRTAYAEILNHSIRVAEEVLRMRGVPSTSEPWHLLNRTVDLVRRISEVESDEGEVIREYFLEGMNYVYSAVLLAVNTSSNNEQYMMPIEVRRGIQEIHILNETINNIKLRLSYLNRSASAQRLTINAFISVVTELTSRLNSLKKYLVELRSEGFNKTYVLGELNSIKEQVRTLNRELNNVQLNEVREKLKVRINERLRNFNDEVGKLSRAFEDIKKWGVPEVSEVIGTHIEEINAIINTSKHLLSLSENLSSLEYLRTASNIDSVFNSLNLSLKKLNNMLEELRRFRDLINREVAQIEEASTKLGQMLRSGRLPPNVSEQVAEVVEISSQVVSGSTNLLRNLVVNTTSANVSLHRFESVVRKGMMHSQELRKSLVPHQHSEIISLINNVERSLDNMLENVNALNRTIRQINDEERMYAEKLITMSMKVLNDLSLCRTDPITKELLNNTLTSLKSALISLKAEDLETTRNSLNSALEGLKELRSRLQYPHTLRIDSLIRYLHLTLSRLQLLG
;
A
#
# COMPACT_ATOMS: atom_id res chain seq x y z
N MET A 1 1.27 34.69 -19.70
CA MET A 1 0.28 35.79 -19.61
C MET A 1 0.38 36.35 -18.20
N LEU A 2 1.38 37.23 -17.95
CA LEU A 2 1.25 38.16 -16.83
C LEU A 2 0.22 39.18 -17.29
N ASP A 3 -0.92 39.04 -16.64
CA ASP A 3 -2.21 39.04 -17.29
C ASP A 3 -2.65 40.49 -17.56
N ASN A 4 -3.44 40.70 -18.61
CA ASN A 4 -4.19 41.96 -18.76
C ASN A 4 -5.03 42.23 -17.48
N LYS A 5 -5.27 41.18 -16.67
CA LYS A 5 -5.82 41.24 -15.31
C LYS A 5 -4.92 41.95 -14.28
N VAL A 6 -3.59 41.88 -14.32
CA VAL A 6 -2.73 42.58 -13.34
C VAL A 6 -2.80 44.09 -13.56
N VAL A 7 -2.75 44.53 -14.82
CA VAL A 7 -2.93 45.96 -15.18
C VAL A 7 -4.36 46.41 -14.90
N LYS A 8 -5.37 45.59 -15.22
CA LYS A 8 -6.76 45.88 -14.84
C LYS A 8 -6.96 45.91 -13.34
N MET A 9 -6.25 45.07 -12.56
CA MET A 9 -6.31 45.02 -11.10
C MET A 9 -5.56 46.20 -10.47
N MET A 10 -4.48 46.68 -11.07
CA MET A 10 -3.80 47.93 -10.67
C MET A 10 -4.64 49.17 -11.03
N MET A 11 -5.30 49.19 -12.19
CA MET A 11 -6.31 50.20 -12.51
C MET A 11 -7.52 50.12 -11.57
N LEU A 12 -7.95 48.91 -11.18
CA LEU A 12 -9.03 48.71 -10.21
C LEU A 12 -8.59 49.17 -8.81
N LEU A 13 -7.33 48.94 -8.40
CA LEU A 13 -6.76 49.44 -7.16
C LEU A 13 -6.67 50.97 -7.17
N LEU A 14 -6.23 51.59 -8.27
CA LEU A 14 -6.23 53.05 -8.43
C LEU A 14 -7.66 53.64 -8.42
N LEU A 15 -8.63 52.95 -9.02
CA LEU A 15 -10.07 53.32 -8.98
C LEU A 15 -10.69 53.10 -7.59
N VAL A 16 -10.37 52.00 -6.92
CA VAL A 16 -10.82 51.71 -5.55
C VAL A 16 -10.19 52.69 -4.57
N PHE A 17 -8.94 53.11 -4.77
CA PHE A 17 -8.34 54.22 -4.03
C PHE A 17 -9.06 55.54 -4.32
N ASN A 18 -9.43 55.85 -5.57
CA ASN A 18 -10.23 57.05 -5.88
C ASN A 18 -11.66 57.03 -5.28
N VAL A 19 -12.26 55.84 -5.10
CA VAL A 19 -13.61 55.68 -4.50
C VAL A 19 -13.56 55.58 -2.97
N MET A 20 -12.52 54.96 -2.40
CA MET A 20 -12.38 54.74 -0.94
C MET A 20 -11.58 55.84 -0.23
N SER A 21 -10.87 56.71 -0.95
CA SER A 21 -10.26 57.94 -0.38
C SER A 21 -11.24 59.12 -0.32
N VAL A 22 -12.52 58.86 -0.60
CA VAL A 22 -13.63 59.66 -0.06
C VAL A 22 -14.15 58.92 1.18
N PRO A 23 -13.59 59.14 2.39
CA PRO A 23 -14.46 59.16 3.53
C PRO A 23 -15.47 60.27 3.26
N ALA A 24 -16.75 59.95 3.44
CA ALA A 24 -17.73 60.95 3.77
C ALA A 24 -17.22 61.76 4.98
N MET A 25 -16.50 62.84 4.70
CA MET A 25 -16.54 64.04 5.54
C MET A 25 -17.73 64.86 5.07
N SER A 26 -18.90 64.22 5.03
CA SER A 26 -20.14 64.92 5.28
C SER A 26 -20.07 65.36 6.73
N ALA A 27 -20.26 66.65 6.96
CA ALA A 27 -20.40 67.24 8.27
C ALA A 27 -21.48 66.49 9.08
N GLU A 28 -21.09 65.56 9.93
CA GLU A 28 -21.90 65.08 11.06
C GLU A 28 -20.97 64.40 12.07
N GLU A 29 -20.69 65.14 13.14
CA GLU A 29 -20.24 64.73 14.47
C GLU A 29 -19.00 63.81 14.61
N GLY A 30 -17.89 64.40 15.08
CA GLY A 30 -17.24 63.85 16.27
C GLY A 30 -15.80 63.32 16.23
N PHE A 31 -14.97 63.57 15.21
CA PHE A 31 -13.52 63.27 15.28
C PHE A 31 -12.66 64.43 14.76
N PRO A 32 -11.74 65.01 15.58
CA PRO A 32 -10.83 66.04 15.12
C PRO A 32 -9.66 65.39 14.37
N ALA A 33 -9.90 65.02 13.11
CA ALA A 33 -8.79 64.84 12.18
C ALA A 33 -8.26 66.24 11.86
N THR A 34 -7.23 66.68 12.57
CA THR A 34 -6.54 67.95 12.29
C THR A 34 -6.18 67.99 10.80
N ALA A 35 -6.43 69.09 10.10
CA ALA A 35 -6.21 69.21 8.65
C ALA A 35 -4.80 68.75 8.18
N ASN A 36 -3.81 68.82 9.08
CA ASN A 36 -2.47 68.25 8.88
C ASN A 36 -2.44 66.73 8.62
N GLN A 37 -3.36 65.93 9.19
CA GLN A 37 -3.44 64.49 8.94
C GLN A 37 -3.97 64.16 7.55
N GLY A 38 -4.95 64.92 7.04
CA GLY A 38 -5.46 64.77 5.67
C GLY A 38 -4.40 65.13 4.62
N ARG A 39 -3.63 66.19 4.87
CA ARG A 39 -2.52 66.63 4.02
C ARG A 39 -1.45 65.55 3.85
N THR A 40 -0.99 64.96 4.96
CA THR A 40 0.03 63.89 4.93
C THR A 40 -0.50 62.64 4.22
N ALA A 41 -1.75 62.24 4.48
CA ALA A 41 -2.35 61.07 3.83
C ALA A 41 -2.46 61.22 2.31
N TYR A 42 -2.93 62.37 1.81
CA TYR A 42 -3.04 62.60 0.36
C TYR A 42 -1.68 62.61 -0.34
N ALA A 43 -0.66 63.25 0.26
CA ALA A 43 0.70 63.24 -0.29
C ALA A 43 1.33 61.84 -0.31
N GLU A 44 1.12 61.02 0.73
CA GLU A 44 1.63 59.65 0.80
C GLU A 44 0.98 58.72 -0.24
N ILE A 45 -0.36 58.81 -0.39
CA ILE A 45 -1.10 58.03 -1.39
C ILE A 45 -0.62 58.40 -2.80
N LEU A 46 -0.48 59.69 -3.08
CA LEU A 46 -0.06 60.16 -4.40
C LEU A 46 1.40 59.77 -4.71
N ASN A 47 2.30 59.84 -3.73
CA ASN A 47 3.68 59.33 -3.84
C ASN A 47 3.76 57.82 -4.09
N HIS A 48 2.89 57.03 -3.45
CA HIS A 48 2.81 55.60 -3.72
C HIS A 48 2.34 55.33 -5.15
N SER A 49 1.28 56.02 -5.58
CA SER A 49 0.73 55.93 -6.94
C SER A 49 1.74 56.31 -8.02
N ILE A 50 2.57 57.34 -7.80
CA ILE A 50 3.68 57.70 -8.69
C ILE A 50 4.67 56.54 -8.81
N ARG A 51 5.21 56.01 -7.70
CA ARG A 51 6.18 54.90 -7.73
C ARG A 51 5.64 53.67 -8.47
N VAL A 52 4.38 53.35 -8.22
CA VAL A 52 3.71 52.24 -8.89
C VAL A 52 3.60 52.48 -10.40
N ALA A 53 3.22 53.69 -10.81
CA ALA A 53 3.13 54.06 -12.21
C ALA A 53 4.52 54.09 -12.90
N GLU A 54 5.55 54.61 -12.25
CA GLU A 54 6.94 54.58 -12.74
C GLU A 54 7.40 53.15 -13.02
N GLU A 55 7.08 52.20 -12.13
CA GLU A 55 7.41 50.80 -12.34
C GLU A 55 6.63 50.23 -13.54
N VAL A 56 5.36 50.59 -13.73
CA VAL A 56 4.61 50.21 -14.93
C VAL A 56 5.25 50.79 -16.19
N LEU A 57 5.64 52.06 -16.19
CA LEU A 57 6.29 52.71 -17.34
C LEU A 57 7.64 52.07 -17.65
N ARG A 58 8.47 51.77 -16.63
CA ARG A 58 9.75 51.06 -16.78
C ARG A 58 9.55 49.63 -17.28
N MET A 59 8.59 48.90 -16.72
CA MET A 59 8.22 47.55 -17.17
C MET A 59 7.77 47.53 -18.63
N ARG A 60 7.15 48.63 -19.09
CA ARG A 60 6.69 48.82 -20.47
C ARG A 60 7.75 49.46 -21.39
N GLY A 61 8.92 49.81 -20.88
CA GLY A 61 10.01 50.40 -21.66
C GLY A 61 9.66 51.79 -22.22
N VAL A 62 8.76 52.53 -21.57
CA VAL A 62 8.33 53.86 -22.01
C VAL A 62 9.50 54.85 -21.81
N PRO A 63 9.93 55.62 -22.83
CA PRO A 63 11.10 56.50 -22.73
C PRO A 63 10.86 57.61 -21.71
N SER A 64 11.86 57.94 -20.89
CA SER A 64 11.74 58.95 -19.83
C SER A 64 11.40 60.36 -20.34
N THR A 65 11.56 60.61 -21.64
CA THR A 65 11.23 61.88 -22.33
C THR A 65 9.82 61.89 -22.95
N SER A 66 9.01 60.87 -22.70
CA SER A 66 7.67 60.75 -23.31
C SER A 66 6.58 61.34 -22.42
N GLU A 67 5.43 61.63 -23.03
CA GLU A 67 4.28 62.25 -22.36
C GLU A 67 3.85 61.53 -21.06
N PRO A 68 3.80 60.19 -20.97
CA PRO A 68 3.50 59.51 -19.70
C PRO A 68 4.44 59.88 -18.54
N TRP A 69 5.74 60.07 -18.80
CA TRP A 69 6.70 60.49 -17.77
C TRP A 69 6.56 61.97 -17.44
N HIS A 70 6.23 62.83 -18.41
CA HIS A 70 5.93 64.23 -18.16
C HIS A 70 4.70 64.40 -17.26
N LEU A 71 3.66 63.58 -17.45
CA LEU A 71 2.48 63.56 -16.59
C LEU A 71 2.83 63.14 -15.16
N LEU A 72 3.68 62.12 -14.97
CA LEU A 72 4.14 61.74 -13.61
C LEU A 72 4.97 62.84 -12.94
N ASN A 73 5.83 63.53 -13.70
CA ASN A 73 6.60 64.66 -13.15
C ASN A 73 5.70 65.82 -12.71
N ARG A 74 4.62 66.11 -13.46
CA ARG A 74 3.60 67.08 -13.02
C ARG A 74 2.90 66.63 -11.74
N THR A 75 2.66 65.33 -11.56
CA THR A 75 2.14 64.79 -10.30
C THR A 75 3.12 65.01 -9.13
N VAL A 76 4.43 64.84 -9.33
CA VAL A 76 5.44 65.11 -8.29
C VAL A 76 5.39 66.58 -7.84
N ASP A 77 5.18 67.51 -8.78
CA ASP A 77 4.99 68.93 -8.44
C ASP A 77 3.71 69.16 -7.60
N LEU A 78 2.63 68.45 -7.88
CA LEU A 78 1.39 68.53 -7.09
C LEU A 78 1.55 67.96 -5.68
N VAL A 79 2.33 66.87 -5.50
CA VAL A 79 2.67 66.35 -4.17
C VAL A 79 3.41 67.41 -3.33
N ARG A 80 4.35 68.12 -3.96
CA ARG A 80 5.08 69.22 -3.30
C ARG A 80 4.13 70.33 -2.89
N ARG A 81 3.23 70.75 -3.78
CA ARG A 81 2.20 71.77 -3.46
C ARG A 81 1.28 71.35 -2.33
N ILE A 82 0.80 70.11 -2.32
CA ILE A 82 0.00 69.57 -1.20
C ILE A 82 0.75 69.67 0.13
N SER A 83 2.07 69.47 0.12
CA SER A 83 2.91 69.52 1.33
C SER A 83 3.17 70.95 1.82
N GLU A 84 3.04 71.96 0.96
CA GLU A 84 3.34 73.37 1.23
C GLU A 84 2.10 74.21 1.61
N VAL A 85 0.89 73.72 1.35
CA VAL A 85 -0.38 74.41 1.67
C VAL A 85 -0.61 74.50 3.19
N GLU A 86 -1.04 75.67 3.66
CA GLU A 86 -1.36 75.96 5.07
C GLU A 86 -2.60 75.18 5.56
N SER A 87 -2.72 74.97 6.87
CA SER A 87 -3.64 73.98 7.48
C SER A 87 -5.13 74.22 7.23
N ASP A 88 -5.54 75.38 6.71
CA ASP A 88 -6.95 75.77 6.67
C ASP A 88 -7.58 75.63 5.27
N GLU A 89 -6.80 75.19 4.27
CA GLU A 89 -7.22 75.07 2.86
C GLU A 89 -7.46 73.61 2.41
N GLY A 90 -8.26 72.87 3.18
CA GLY A 90 -8.53 71.44 2.91
C GLY A 90 -9.14 71.13 1.54
N GLU A 91 -9.90 72.07 0.96
CA GLU A 91 -10.49 71.94 -0.37
C GLU A 91 -9.44 72.02 -1.48
N VAL A 92 -8.46 72.92 -1.36
CA VAL A 92 -7.34 73.09 -2.30
C VAL A 92 -6.44 71.86 -2.30
N ILE A 93 -6.18 71.30 -1.11
CA ILE A 93 -5.41 70.04 -0.95
C ILE A 93 -6.10 68.89 -1.70
N ARG A 94 -7.43 68.81 -1.60
CA ARG A 94 -8.22 67.78 -2.27
C ARG A 94 -8.21 67.94 -3.79
N GLU A 95 -8.28 69.17 -4.29
CA GLU A 95 -8.19 69.45 -5.73
C GLU A 95 -6.84 69.01 -6.32
N TYR A 96 -5.73 69.38 -5.68
CA TYR A 96 -4.39 68.95 -6.11
C TYR A 96 -4.22 67.43 -6.06
N PHE A 97 -4.81 66.76 -5.07
CA PHE A 97 -4.79 65.31 -4.98
C PHE A 97 -5.54 64.66 -6.16
N LEU A 98 -6.76 65.13 -6.46
CA LEU A 98 -7.57 64.61 -7.57
C LEU A 98 -6.91 64.86 -8.93
N GLU A 99 -6.35 66.05 -9.14
CA GLU A 99 -5.59 66.39 -10.34
C GLU A 99 -4.36 65.47 -10.49
N GLY A 100 -3.62 65.27 -9.40
CA GLY A 100 -2.47 64.38 -9.37
C GLY A 100 -2.82 62.93 -9.72
N MET A 101 -3.90 62.41 -9.15
CA MET A 101 -4.39 61.06 -9.45
C MET A 101 -4.84 60.93 -10.90
N ASN A 102 -5.42 61.99 -11.49
CA ASN A 102 -5.81 62.00 -12.90
C ASN A 102 -4.59 61.97 -13.84
N TYR A 103 -3.50 62.67 -13.50
CA TYR A 103 -2.25 62.58 -14.24
C TYR A 103 -1.61 61.19 -14.14
N VAL A 104 -1.60 60.57 -12.96
CA VAL A 104 -1.11 59.18 -12.80
C VAL A 104 -1.93 58.21 -13.64
N TYR A 105 -3.26 58.31 -13.56
CA TYR A 105 -4.17 57.49 -14.36
C TYR A 105 -3.92 57.67 -15.86
N SER A 106 -3.82 58.91 -16.32
CA SER A 106 -3.58 59.24 -17.73
C SER A 106 -2.22 58.73 -18.22
N ALA A 107 -1.17 58.83 -17.39
CA ALA A 107 0.15 58.29 -17.71
C ALA A 107 0.12 56.76 -17.91
N VAL A 108 -0.52 56.04 -16.99
CA VAL A 108 -0.66 54.58 -17.06
C VAL A 108 -1.54 54.18 -18.25
N LEU A 109 -2.66 54.87 -18.47
CA LEU A 109 -3.57 54.60 -19.58
C LEU A 109 -2.89 54.83 -20.93
N LEU A 110 -2.16 55.94 -21.08
CA LEU A 110 -1.38 56.22 -22.28
C LEU A 110 -0.34 55.13 -22.52
N ALA A 111 0.42 54.74 -21.50
CA ALA A 111 1.41 53.66 -21.63
C ALA A 111 0.80 52.30 -22.03
N VAL A 112 -0.41 52.01 -21.56
CA VAL A 112 -1.15 50.80 -21.94
C VAL A 112 -1.65 50.91 -23.39
N ASN A 113 -2.21 52.05 -23.78
CA ASN A 113 -2.79 52.23 -25.12
C ASN A 113 -1.74 52.46 -26.22
N THR A 114 -0.59 53.05 -25.91
CA THR A 114 0.53 53.16 -26.87
C THR A 114 1.22 51.82 -27.11
N SER A 115 1.03 50.84 -26.23
CA SER A 115 1.62 49.50 -26.37
C SER A 115 0.87 48.55 -27.32
N SER A 116 -0.35 48.89 -27.77
CA SER A 116 -1.07 48.11 -28.78
C SER A 116 -0.68 48.42 -30.23
N ASN A 117 -0.08 49.59 -30.51
CA ASN A 117 0.19 50.05 -31.88
C ASN A 117 1.67 50.32 -32.22
N ASN A 118 2.61 50.26 -31.26
CA ASN A 118 4.02 50.55 -31.50
C ASN A 118 4.89 49.28 -31.34
N GLU A 119 5.37 48.73 -32.47
CA GLU A 119 6.26 47.56 -32.55
C GLU A 119 7.52 47.69 -31.69
N GLN A 120 7.99 48.92 -31.46
CA GLN A 120 9.17 49.25 -30.68
C GLN A 120 9.07 48.84 -29.19
N TYR A 121 7.85 48.75 -28.62
CA TYR A 121 7.63 48.36 -27.21
C TYR A 121 7.23 46.88 -27.04
N MET A 122 6.87 46.19 -28.11
CA MET A 122 6.54 44.76 -28.08
C MET A 122 7.80 43.88 -27.95
N MET A 123 8.91 44.30 -28.55
CA MET A 123 10.15 43.52 -28.61
C MET A 123 10.73 43.17 -27.21
N PRO A 124 10.89 44.10 -26.25
CA PRO A 124 11.47 43.76 -24.95
C PRO A 124 10.63 42.79 -24.12
N ILE A 125 9.30 42.88 -24.23
CA ILE A 125 8.35 42.01 -23.51
C ILE A 125 8.40 40.59 -24.10
N GLU A 126 8.40 40.47 -25.43
CA GLU A 126 8.42 39.18 -26.12
C GLU A 126 9.78 38.47 -25.97
N VAL A 127 10.89 39.22 -26.02
CA VAL A 127 12.24 38.71 -25.73
C VAL A 127 12.33 38.20 -24.29
N ARG A 128 11.86 38.99 -23.31
CA ARG A 128 11.86 38.58 -21.88
C ARG A 128 11.03 37.30 -21.67
N ARG A 129 9.86 37.22 -22.29
CA ARG A 129 9.02 36.02 -22.24
C ARG A 129 9.70 34.81 -22.88
N GLY A 130 10.33 35.00 -24.04
CA GLY A 130 11.10 33.94 -24.69
C GLY A 130 12.23 33.42 -23.79
N ILE A 131 12.98 34.31 -23.14
CA ILE A 131 14.04 33.94 -22.19
C ILE A 131 13.48 33.15 -20.99
N GLN A 132 12.33 33.56 -20.43
CA GLN A 132 11.68 32.82 -19.34
C GLN A 132 11.24 31.42 -19.77
N GLU A 133 10.64 31.30 -20.96
CA GLU A 133 10.22 29.99 -21.50
C GLU A 133 11.43 29.08 -21.78
N ILE A 134 12.54 29.63 -22.27
CA ILE A 134 13.81 28.90 -22.42
C ILE A 134 14.30 28.39 -21.06
N HIS A 135 14.22 29.19 -20.00
CA HIS A 135 14.68 28.80 -18.68
C HIS A 135 13.90 27.58 -18.15
N ILE A 136 12.57 27.62 -18.24
CA ILE A 136 11.68 26.51 -17.84
C ILE A 136 11.97 25.23 -18.65
N LEU A 137 12.20 25.38 -19.96
CA LEU A 137 12.52 24.24 -20.84
C LEU A 137 13.89 23.65 -20.49
N ASN A 138 14.89 24.49 -20.20
CA ASN A 138 16.21 24.03 -19.75
C ASN A 138 16.14 23.26 -18.43
N GLU A 139 15.34 23.72 -17.46
CA GLU A 139 15.11 22.98 -16.21
C GLU A 139 14.47 21.60 -16.48
N THR A 140 13.46 21.58 -17.34
CA THR A 140 12.79 20.33 -17.74
C THR A 140 13.76 19.36 -18.41
N ILE A 141 14.61 19.85 -19.33
CA ILE A 141 15.63 19.05 -20.01
C ILE A 141 16.69 18.55 -19.02
N ASN A 142 17.11 19.36 -18.06
CA ASN A 142 18.07 18.93 -17.04
C ASN A 142 17.49 17.83 -16.15
N ASN A 143 16.20 17.92 -15.79
CA ASN A 143 15.51 16.83 -15.08
C ASN A 143 15.48 15.54 -15.92
N ILE A 144 15.26 15.64 -17.23
CA ILE A 144 15.34 14.50 -18.15
C ILE A 144 16.76 13.91 -18.19
N LYS A 145 17.82 14.74 -18.26
CA LYS A 145 19.22 14.29 -18.20
C LYS A 145 19.50 13.47 -16.95
N LEU A 146 19.04 13.95 -15.79
CA LEU A 146 19.21 13.23 -14.52
C LEU A 146 18.52 11.86 -14.56
N ARG A 147 17.27 11.80 -15.03
CA ARG A 147 16.53 10.54 -15.19
C ARG A 147 17.21 9.56 -16.16
N LEU A 148 17.71 10.06 -17.29
CA LEU A 148 18.46 9.25 -18.26
C LEU A 148 19.77 8.72 -17.67
N SER A 149 20.47 9.53 -16.88
CA SER A 149 21.71 9.08 -16.22
C SER A 149 21.48 7.94 -15.24
N TYR A 150 20.37 7.97 -14.49
CA TYR A 150 19.94 6.89 -13.62
C TYR A 150 19.63 5.62 -14.43
N LEU A 151 18.82 5.75 -15.48
CA LEU A 151 18.45 4.64 -16.36
C LEU A 151 19.66 4.00 -17.05
N ASN A 152 20.62 4.80 -17.50
CA ASN A 152 21.82 4.29 -18.16
C ASN A 152 22.68 3.42 -17.22
N ARG A 153 22.60 3.66 -15.90
CA ARG A 153 23.26 2.82 -14.88
C ARG A 153 22.46 1.58 -14.53
N SER A 154 21.14 1.62 -14.64
CA SER A 154 20.24 0.58 -14.11
C SER A 154 19.66 -0.37 -15.17
N ALA A 155 19.56 0.04 -16.44
CA ALA A 155 18.82 -0.64 -17.49
C ALA A 155 19.73 -1.09 -18.66
N SER A 156 20.46 -2.19 -18.47
CA SER A 156 21.37 -2.74 -19.50
C SER A 156 20.66 -3.10 -20.82
N ALA A 157 19.43 -3.61 -20.74
CA ALA A 157 18.66 -4.08 -21.90
C ALA A 157 18.14 -2.95 -22.82
N GLN A 158 18.10 -1.69 -22.36
CA GLN A 158 17.51 -0.56 -23.11
C GLN A 158 18.55 0.52 -23.45
N ARG A 159 19.84 0.17 -23.39
CA ARG A 159 20.96 1.10 -23.53
C ARG A 159 20.98 1.85 -24.86
N LEU A 160 20.59 1.20 -25.96
CA LEU A 160 20.51 1.83 -27.28
C LEU A 160 19.44 2.93 -27.33
N THR A 161 18.26 2.67 -26.78
CA THR A 161 17.18 3.67 -26.66
C THR A 161 17.58 4.82 -25.75
N ILE A 162 18.23 4.52 -24.62
CA ILE A 162 18.75 5.55 -23.69
C ILE A 162 19.78 6.43 -24.37
N ASN A 163 20.71 5.86 -25.15
CA ASN A 163 21.70 6.63 -25.91
C ASN A 163 21.04 7.52 -26.97
N ALA A 164 20.01 7.03 -27.67
CA ALA A 164 19.24 7.84 -28.60
C ALA A 164 18.58 9.05 -27.90
N PHE A 165 18.01 8.84 -26.71
CA PHE A 165 17.44 9.93 -25.90
C PHE A 165 18.49 10.94 -25.43
N ILE A 166 19.69 10.49 -25.06
CA ILE A 166 20.81 11.38 -24.70
C ILE A 166 21.18 12.28 -25.90
N SER A 167 21.19 11.73 -27.11
CA SER A 167 21.44 12.51 -28.33
C SER A 167 20.36 13.57 -28.56
N VAL A 168 19.08 13.21 -28.46
CA VAL A 168 17.95 14.17 -28.59
C VAL A 168 18.04 15.27 -27.54
N VAL A 169 18.35 14.92 -26.29
CA VAL A 169 18.53 15.88 -25.19
C VAL A 169 19.68 16.84 -25.43
N THR A 170 20.77 16.35 -26.01
CA THR A 170 21.95 17.16 -26.36
C THR A 170 21.60 18.15 -27.47
N GLU A 171 20.88 17.69 -28.49
CA GLU A 171 20.35 18.55 -29.57
C GLU A 171 19.43 19.64 -29.02
N LEU A 172 18.44 19.27 -28.20
CA LEU A 172 17.50 20.21 -27.57
C LEU A 172 18.21 21.27 -26.72
N THR A 173 19.23 20.87 -25.97
CA THR A 173 20.07 21.80 -25.18
C THR A 173 20.80 22.79 -26.10
N SER A 174 21.38 22.29 -27.20
CA SER A 174 22.07 23.14 -28.18
C SER A 174 21.11 24.14 -28.84
N ARG A 175 19.92 23.69 -29.25
CA ARG A 175 18.87 24.53 -29.85
C ARG A 175 18.39 25.62 -28.88
N LEU A 176 18.14 25.29 -27.62
CA LEU A 176 17.79 26.30 -26.61
C LEU A 176 18.89 27.32 -26.35
N ASN A 177 20.16 26.88 -26.33
CA ASN A 177 21.29 27.80 -26.16
C ASN A 177 21.44 28.74 -27.35
N SER A 178 21.26 28.24 -28.58
CA SER A 178 21.24 29.06 -29.80
C SER A 178 20.09 30.06 -29.79
N LEU A 179 18.88 29.64 -29.38
CA LEU A 179 17.73 30.54 -29.26
C LEU A 179 17.93 31.59 -28.17
N LYS A 180 18.53 31.22 -27.03
CA LYS A 180 18.89 32.17 -25.96
C LYS A 180 19.89 33.20 -26.46
N LYS A 181 20.92 32.75 -27.18
CA LYS A 181 21.94 33.62 -27.78
C LYS A 181 21.29 34.60 -28.77
N TYR A 182 20.43 34.10 -29.66
CA TYR A 182 19.65 34.95 -30.57
C TYR A 182 18.84 36.01 -29.81
N LEU A 183 18.13 35.63 -28.74
CA LEU A 183 17.33 36.57 -27.94
C LEU A 183 18.17 37.61 -27.19
N VAL A 184 19.38 37.26 -26.74
CA VAL A 184 20.29 38.17 -26.02
C VAL A 184 21.01 39.12 -26.97
N GLU A 185 21.28 38.70 -28.21
CA GLU A 185 22.00 39.49 -29.23
C GLU A 185 21.10 40.50 -29.96
N LEU A 186 19.77 40.45 -29.76
CA LEU A 186 18.82 41.38 -30.38
C LEU A 186 18.96 42.81 -29.81
N ARG A 187 19.55 43.71 -30.61
CA ARG A 187 19.72 45.14 -30.30
C ARG A 187 18.73 46.05 -31.06
N SER A 188 17.43 45.84 -30.87
CA SER A 188 16.34 46.75 -31.28
C SER A 188 15.86 46.80 -32.74
N GLU A 189 16.39 46.00 -33.68
CA GLU A 189 15.74 45.75 -34.98
C GLU A 189 15.85 44.27 -35.38
N GLY A 190 14.78 43.68 -35.93
CA GLY A 190 14.81 42.33 -36.52
C GLY A 190 14.32 41.15 -35.66
N PHE A 191 13.50 41.39 -34.62
CA PHE A 191 12.88 40.29 -33.86
C PHE A 191 11.93 39.46 -34.74
N ASN A 192 12.31 38.22 -35.03
CA ASN A 192 11.46 37.28 -35.74
C ASN A 192 10.61 36.47 -34.75
N LYS A 193 9.43 37.01 -34.44
CA LYS A 193 8.46 36.38 -33.54
C LYS A 193 8.07 34.97 -33.98
N THR A 194 7.86 34.78 -35.28
CA THR A 194 7.45 33.50 -35.87
C THR A 194 8.52 32.44 -35.66
N TYR A 195 9.79 32.80 -35.85
CA TYR A 195 10.93 31.92 -35.58
C TYR A 195 11.00 31.53 -34.10
N VAL A 196 10.96 32.50 -33.18
CA VAL A 196 11.09 32.23 -31.73
C VAL A 196 9.94 31.36 -31.22
N LEU A 197 8.70 31.68 -31.57
CA LEU A 197 7.54 30.90 -31.15
C LEU A 197 7.52 29.51 -31.80
N GLY A 198 7.89 29.42 -33.08
CA GLY A 198 8.01 28.15 -33.79
C GLY A 198 9.03 27.23 -33.14
N GLU A 199 10.22 27.76 -32.81
CA GLU A 199 11.29 26.99 -32.19
C GLU A 199 10.93 26.56 -30.76
N LEU A 200 10.36 27.46 -29.95
CA LEU A 200 9.88 27.11 -28.61
C LEU A 200 8.79 26.03 -28.63
N ASN A 201 7.85 26.10 -29.58
CA ASN A 201 6.80 25.09 -29.72
C ASN A 201 7.36 23.75 -30.19
N SER A 202 8.29 23.76 -31.14
CA SER A 202 9.01 22.55 -31.60
C SER A 202 9.72 21.86 -30.43
N ILE A 203 10.49 22.63 -29.65
CA ILE A 203 11.21 22.11 -28.47
C ILE A 203 10.24 21.58 -27.41
N LYS A 204 9.14 22.30 -27.13
CA LYS A 204 8.10 21.84 -26.19
C LYS A 204 7.51 20.49 -26.59
N GLU A 205 7.19 20.31 -27.87
CA GLU A 205 6.63 19.03 -28.34
C GLU A 205 7.65 17.90 -28.27
N GLN A 206 8.91 18.15 -28.67
CA GLN A 206 9.96 17.15 -28.53
C GLN A 206 10.20 16.76 -27.06
N VAL A 207 10.20 17.72 -26.14
CA VAL A 207 10.30 17.47 -24.68
C VAL A 207 9.09 16.68 -24.17
N ARG A 208 7.87 16.96 -24.65
CA ARG A 208 6.66 16.19 -24.29
C ARG A 208 6.75 14.75 -24.78
N THR A 209 7.12 14.54 -26.03
CA THR A 209 7.30 13.21 -26.62
C THR A 209 8.38 12.42 -25.87
N LEU A 210 9.55 13.03 -25.66
CA LEU A 210 10.65 12.42 -24.93
C LEU A 210 10.26 12.03 -23.50
N ASN A 211 9.52 12.87 -22.78
CA ASN A 211 9.02 12.52 -21.45
C ASN A 211 8.07 11.32 -21.47
N ARG A 212 7.16 11.23 -22.45
CA ARG A 212 6.26 10.06 -22.58
C ARG A 212 7.05 8.79 -22.87
N GLU A 213 7.99 8.84 -23.80
CA GLU A 213 8.83 7.69 -24.15
C GLU A 213 9.72 7.27 -22.98
N LEU A 214 10.31 8.22 -22.26
CA LEU A 214 11.10 7.96 -21.06
C LEU A 214 10.28 7.30 -19.94
N ASN A 215 9.03 7.73 -19.75
CA ASN A 215 8.11 7.07 -18.80
C ASN A 215 7.86 5.61 -19.21
N ASN A 216 7.69 5.32 -20.49
CA ASN A 216 7.48 3.96 -20.99
C ASN A 216 8.71 3.08 -20.78
N VAL A 217 9.91 3.61 -21.05
CA VAL A 217 11.19 2.94 -20.78
C VAL A 217 11.33 2.61 -19.30
N GLN A 218 11.05 3.57 -18.41
CA GLN A 218 11.06 3.33 -16.95
C GLN A 218 10.07 2.23 -16.53
N LEU A 219 8.82 2.29 -17.01
CA LEU A 219 7.82 1.27 -16.70
C LEU A 219 8.24 -0.12 -17.19
N ASN A 220 8.86 -0.20 -18.37
CA ASN A 220 9.37 -1.46 -18.93
C ASN A 220 10.54 -2.01 -18.11
N GLU A 221 11.46 -1.16 -17.64
CA GLU A 221 12.55 -1.60 -16.76
C GLU A 221 12.02 -2.18 -15.44
N VAL A 222 11.04 -1.51 -14.82
CA VAL A 222 10.39 -2.01 -13.59
C VAL A 222 9.69 -3.34 -13.86
N ARG A 223 8.99 -3.44 -15.00
CA ARG A 223 8.35 -4.69 -15.45
C ARG A 223 9.34 -5.84 -15.57
N GLU A 224 10.47 -5.65 -16.25
CA GLU A 224 11.48 -6.70 -16.42
C GLU A 224 12.11 -7.11 -15.08
N LYS A 225 12.45 -6.15 -14.22
CA LYS A 225 12.97 -6.44 -12.87
C LYS A 225 11.97 -7.24 -12.04
N LEU A 226 10.69 -6.88 -12.12
CA LEU A 226 9.63 -7.58 -11.41
C LEU A 226 9.40 -8.99 -11.97
N LYS A 227 9.48 -9.15 -13.29
CA LYS A 227 9.39 -10.44 -13.98
C LYS A 227 10.46 -11.42 -13.47
N VAL A 228 11.72 -10.98 -13.43
CA VAL A 228 12.83 -11.79 -12.90
C VAL A 228 12.56 -12.19 -11.45
N ARG A 229 12.19 -11.23 -10.59
CA ARG A 229 11.92 -11.48 -9.17
C ARG A 229 10.78 -12.47 -8.96
N ILE A 230 9.69 -12.33 -9.69
CA ILE A 230 8.53 -13.23 -9.54
C ILE A 230 8.87 -14.63 -10.04
N ASN A 231 9.62 -14.77 -11.14
CA ASN A 231 10.07 -16.07 -11.63
C ASN A 231 11.00 -16.76 -10.62
N GLU A 232 11.89 -16.02 -9.98
CA GLU A 232 12.75 -16.53 -8.92
C GLU A 232 11.94 -16.97 -7.69
N ARG A 233 10.98 -16.14 -7.25
CA ARG A 233 10.03 -16.51 -6.17
C ARG A 233 9.24 -17.76 -6.51
N LEU A 234 8.72 -17.87 -7.73
CA LEU A 234 8.00 -19.03 -8.24
C LEU A 234 8.85 -20.30 -8.16
N ARG A 235 10.12 -20.21 -8.56
CA ARG A 235 11.06 -21.34 -8.50
C ARG A 235 11.28 -21.78 -7.06
N ASN A 236 11.61 -20.84 -6.17
CA ASN A 236 11.82 -21.14 -4.75
C ASN A 236 10.57 -21.75 -4.11
N PHE A 237 9.39 -21.22 -4.46
CA PHE A 237 8.12 -21.71 -3.95
C PHE A 237 7.82 -23.14 -4.45
N ASN A 238 8.07 -23.42 -5.73
CA ASN A 238 8.01 -24.78 -6.28
C ASN A 238 8.95 -25.76 -5.56
N ASP A 239 10.17 -25.32 -5.23
CA ASP A 239 11.15 -26.15 -4.53
C ASP A 239 10.68 -26.46 -3.09
N GLU A 240 10.11 -25.48 -2.38
CA GLU A 240 9.54 -25.66 -1.04
C GLU A 240 8.32 -26.59 -1.06
N VAL A 241 7.41 -26.43 -2.02
CA VAL A 241 6.29 -27.37 -2.20
C VAL A 241 6.81 -28.77 -2.50
N GLY A 242 7.85 -28.91 -3.35
CA GLY A 242 8.47 -30.20 -3.63
C GLY A 242 9.16 -30.84 -2.41
N LYS A 243 9.66 -30.05 -1.46
CA LYS A 243 10.12 -30.57 -0.15
C LYS A 243 8.94 -31.02 0.70
N LEU A 244 7.88 -30.22 0.76
CA LEU A 244 6.67 -30.55 1.50
C LEU A 244 6.02 -31.84 0.97
N SER A 245 5.89 -32.01 -0.34
CA SER A 245 5.35 -33.23 -0.95
C SER A 245 6.18 -34.47 -0.63
N ARG A 246 7.51 -34.35 -0.56
CA ARG A 246 8.39 -35.46 -0.15
C ARG A 246 8.22 -35.80 1.33
N ALA A 247 8.22 -34.79 2.21
CA ALA A 247 7.98 -34.99 3.64
C ALA A 247 6.61 -35.62 3.89
N PHE A 248 5.62 -35.22 3.09
CA PHE A 248 4.28 -35.76 3.12
C PHE A 248 4.21 -37.22 2.64
N GLU A 249 4.92 -37.60 1.57
CA GLU A 249 5.00 -39.00 1.15
C GLU A 249 5.65 -39.90 2.22
N ASP A 250 6.58 -39.37 3.01
CA ASP A 250 7.12 -40.10 4.16
C ASP A 250 6.08 -40.30 5.28
N ILE A 251 5.12 -39.38 5.41
CA ILE A 251 3.99 -39.49 6.35
C ILE A 251 2.93 -40.44 5.83
N LYS A 252 2.68 -40.48 4.52
CA LYS A 252 1.76 -41.44 3.89
C LYS A 252 2.15 -42.89 4.18
N LYS A 253 3.46 -43.17 4.25
CA LYS A 253 4.01 -44.47 4.67
C LYS A 253 3.68 -44.84 6.13
N TRP A 254 3.18 -43.90 6.93
CA TRP A 254 2.73 -44.18 8.30
C TRP A 254 1.37 -44.92 8.32
N GLY A 255 0.73 -45.09 7.16
CA GLY A 255 -0.48 -45.91 7.03
C GLY A 255 -1.75 -45.22 7.52
N VAL A 256 -1.83 -43.89 7.34
CA VAL A 256 -2.99 -43.08 7.70
C VAL A 256 -3.56 -42.42 6.44
N PRO A 257 -4.49 -43.07 5.72
CA PRO A 257 -4.97 -42.64 4.40
C PRO A 257 -5.70 -41.28 4.43
N GLU A 258 -6.36 -40.92 5.52
CA GLU A 258 -7.13 -39.68 5.65
C GLU A 258 -6.23 -38.43 5.77
N VAL A 259 -5.05 -38.56 6.38
CA VAL A 259 -3.98 -37.52 6.39
C VAL A 259 -3.44 -37.29 5.01
N SER A 260 -3.29 -38.41 4.30
CA SER A 260 -2.86 -38.39 2.92
C SER A 260 -3.86 -37.66 2.03
N GLU A 261 -5.12 -37.59 2.45
CA GLU A 261 -6.14 -36.85 1.75
C GLU A 261 -6.04 -35.36 2.08
N VAL A 262 -6.11 -34.97 3.36
CA VAL A 262 -6.13 -33.54 3.76
C VAL A 262 -4.87 -32.77 3.32
N ILE A 263 -3.68 -33.29 3.64
CA ILE A 263 -2.42 -32.61 3.25
C ILE A 263 -2.21 -32.75 1.73
N GLY A 264 -2.65 -33.86 1.13
CA GLY A 264 -2.66 -34.06 -0.32
C GLY A 264 -3.48 -32.98 -1.03
N THR A 265 -4.72 -32.75 -0.59
CA THR A 265 -5.59 -31.68 -1.09
C THR A 265 -4.95 -30.31 -0.93
N HIS A 266 -4.33 -30.01 0.22
CA HIS A 266 -3.65 -28.73 0.41
C HIS A 266 -2.46 -28.53 -0.53
N ILE A 267 -1.67 -29.58 -0.76
CA ILE A 267 -0.57 -29.55 -1.72
C ILE A 267 -1.12 -29.35 -3.14
N GLU A 268 -2.21 -30.03 -3.50
CA GLU A 268 -2.88 -29.88 -4.80
C GLU A 268 -3.43 -28.47 -5.01
N GLU A 269 -4.06 -27.88 -3.99
CA GLU A 269 -4.59 -26.51 -4.03
C GLU A 269 -3.47 -25.48 -4.14
N ILE A 270 -2.39 -25.65 -3.37
CA ILE A 270 -1.19 -24.80 -3.48
C ILE A 270 -0.62 -24.90 -4.90
N ASN A 271 -0.50 -26.12 -5.44
CA ASN A 271 -0.06 -26.33 -6.82
C ASN A 271 -1.01 -25.68 -7.85
N ALA A 272 -2.32 -25.75 -7.63
CA ALA A 272 -3.31 -25.11 -8.49
C ALA A 272 -3.16 -23.57 -8.47
N ILE A 273 -2.93 -22.96 -7.29
CA ILE A 273 -2.69 -21.52 -7.17
C ILE A 273 -1.37 -21.11 -7.84
N ILE A 274 -0.31 -21.90 -7.70
CA ILE A 274 0.96 -21.68 -8.43
C ILE A 274 0.73 -21.73 -9.93
N ASN A 275 0.06 -22.77 -10.43
CA ASN A 275 -0.18 -22.95 -11.86
C ASN A 275 -1.06 -21.83 -12.42
N THR A 276 -2.07 -21.40 -11.67
CA THR A 276 -2.90 -20.23 -12.00
C THR A 276 -2.05 -18.96 -12.06
N SER A 277 -1.14 -18.77 -11.10
CA SER A 277 -0.24 -17.61 -11.06
C SER A 277 0.74 -17.61 -12.23
N LYS A 278 1.28 -18.78 -12.62
CA LYS A 278 2.12 -18.95 -13.82
C LYS A 278 1.35 -18.62 -15.10
N HIS A 279 0.14 -19.13 -15.22
CA HIS A 279 -0.72 -18.85 -16.38
C HIS A 279 -1.11 -17.36 -16.46
N LEU A 280 -1.39 -16.71 -15.33
CA LEU A 280 -1.64 -15.28 -15.32
C LEU A 280 -0.40 -14.47 -15.67
N LEU A 281 0.80 -14.91 -15.25
CA LEU A 281 2.05 -14.27 -15.65
C LEU A 281 2.27 -14.39 -17.15
N SER A 282 2.02 -15.56 -17.76
CA SER A 282 2.15 -15.73 -19.21
C SER A 282 1.13 -14.89 -19.97
N LEU A 283 -0.14 -14.84 -19.52
CA LEU A 283 -1.15 -13.94 -20.11
C LEU A 283 -0.76 -12.46 -19.94
N SER A 284 -0.14 -12.10 -18.82
CA SER A 284 0.27 -10.73 -18.54
C SER A 284 1.45 -10.27 -19.41
N GLU A 285 2.13 -11.16 -20.12
CA GLU A 285 3.19 -10.78 -21.07
C GLU A 285 2.66 -9.88 -22.20
N ASN A 286 1.37 -10.00 -22.54
CA ASN A 286 0.73 -9.18 -23.57
C ASN A 286 0.06 -7.90 -23.02
N LEU A 287 0.06 -7.69 -21.70
CA LEU A 287 -0.56 -6.52 -21.08
C LEU A 287 0.33 -5.28 -21.17
N SER A 288 -0.29 -4.10 -21.03
CA SER A 288 0.46 -2.86 -20.83
C SER A 288 1.30 -2.94 -19.54
N SER A 289 2.40 -2.18 -19.47
CA SER A 289 3.33 -2.29 -18.34
C SER A 289 2.68 -1.94 -17.00
N LEU A 290 1.73 -1.01 -16.96
CA LEU A 290 1.00 -0.69 -15.73
C LEU A 290 0.12 -1.86 -15.25
N GLU A 291 -0.56 -2.52 -16.18
CA GLU A 291 -1.43 -3.65 -15.90
C GLU A 291 -0.63 -4.89 -15.49
N TYR A 292 0.53 -5.09 -16.13
CA TYR A 292 1.50 -6.09 -15.70
C TYR A 292 1.92 -5.85 -14.24
N LEU A 293 2.35 -4.63 -13.89
CA LEU A 293 2.79 -4.31 -12.52
C LEU A 293 1.69 -4.57 -11.48
N ARG A 294 0.45 -4.22 -11.79
CA ARG A 294 -0.69 -4.49 -10.92
C ARG A 294 -0.95 -5.99 -10.73
N THR A 295 -0.90 -6.75 -11.83
CA THR A 295 -1.09 -8.21 -11.82
C THR A 295 0.02 -8.90 -11.04
N ALA A 296 1.26 -8.50 -11.31
CA ALA A 296 2.46 -8.97 -10.65
C ALA A 296 2.44 -8.66 -9.14
N SER A 297 2.01 -7.47 -8.73
CA SER A 297 1.84 -7.12 -7.31
C SER A 297 0.78 -7.99 -6.61
N ASN A 298 -0.32 -8.30 -7.28
CA ASN A 298 -1.34 -9.19 -6.72
C ASN A 298 -0.78 -10.62 -6.55
N ILE A 299 -0.07 -11.12 -7.56
CA ILE A 299 0.60 -12.43 -7.51
C ILE A 299 1.63 -12.46 -6.37
N ASP A 300 2.40 -11.40 -6.18
CA ASP A 300 3.37 -11.29 -5.10
C ASP A 300 2.71 -11.37 -3.71
N SER A 301 1.55 -10.71 -3.55
CA SER A 301 0.77 -10.78 -2.30
C SER A 301 0.25 -12.20 -2.02
N VAL A 302 -0.17 -12.91 -3.06
CA VAL A 302 -0.59 -14.32 -2.96
C VAL A 302 0.59 -15.19 -2.55
N PHE A 303 1.77 -15.01 -3.15
CA PHE A 303 2.97 -15.75 -2.75
C PHE A 303 3.37 -15.50 -1.29
N ASN A 304 3.29 -14.25 -0.82
CA ASN A 304 3.60 -13.96 0.60
C ASN A 304 2.63 -14.70 1.54
N SER A 305 1.34 -14.75 1.21
CA SER A 305 0.34 -15.53 1.96
C SER A 305 0.62 -17.02 1.92
N LEU A 306 0.89 -17.56 0.74
CA LEU A 306 1.17 -18.98 0.56
C LEU A 306 2.44 -19.41 1.27
N ASN A 307 3.47 -18.57 1.31
CA ASN A 307 4.74 -18.88 1.99
C ASN A 307 4.56 -19.00 3.50
N LEU A 308 3.69 -18.17 4.09
CA LEU A 308 3.28 -18.31 5.49
C LEU A 308 2.57 -19.65 5.71
N SER A 309 1.61 -20.02 4.84
CA SER A 309 0.91 -21.30 4.93
C SER A 309 1.85 -22.50 4.79
N LEU A 310 2.80 -22.47 3.85
CA LEU A 310 3.80 -23.52 3.69
C LEU A 310 4.69 -23.66 4.92
N LYS A 311 5.21 -22.55 5.44
CA LYS A 311 6.08 -22.57 6.63
C LYS A 311 5.34 -23.18 7.83
N LYS A 312 4.06 -22.85 8.01
CA LYS A 312 3.23 -23.40 9.08
C LYS A 312 2.96 -24.90 8.90
N LEU A 313 2.58 -25.33 7.69
CA LEU A 313 2.41 -26.74 7.38
C LEU A 313 3.70 -27.51 7.66
N ASN A 314 4.85 -26.97 7.25
CA ASN A 314 6.13 -27.60 7.51
C ASN A 314 6.42 -27.71 9.02
N ASN A 315 6.13 -26.66 9.81
CA ASN A 315 6.25 -26.70 11.27
C ASN A 315 5.32 -27.76 11.89
N MET A 316 4.07 -27.84 11.45
CA MET A 316 3.13 -28.87 11.91
C MET A 316 3.65 -30.27 11.63
N LEU A 317 4.20 -30.51 10.43
CA LEU A 317 4.78 -31.81 10.09
C LEU A 317 5.99 -32.15 10.95
N GLU A 318 6.86 -31.16 11.24
CA GLU A 318 7.98 -31.35 12.14
C GLU A 318 7.53 -31.68 13.57
N GLU A 319 6.52 -30.97 14.08
CA GLU A 319 5.96 -31.22 15.42
C GLU A 319 5.29 -32.58 15.52
N LEU A 320 4.50 -32.98 14.53
CA LEU A 320 3.88 -34.31 14.47
C LEU A 320 4.94 -35.41 14.44
N ARG A 321 6.02 -35.20 13.68
CA ARG A 321 7.15 -36.14 13.63
C ARG A 321 7.82 -36.27 15.00
N ARG A 322 8.13 -35.14 15.65
CA ARG A 322 8.71 -35.13 17.00
C ARG A 322 7.79 -35.81 18.02
N PHE A 323 6.50 -35.49 17.98
CA PHE A 323 5.51 -36.09 18.86
C PHE A 323 5.45 -37.61 18.69
N ARG A 324 5.42 -38.10 17.45
CA ARG A 324 5.48 -39.54 17.15
C ARG A 324 6.73 -40.20 17.73
N ASP A 325 7.91 -39.61 17.48
CA ASP A 325 9.18 -40.17 17.96
C ASP A 325 9.23 -40.25 19.49
N LEU A 326 8.65 -39.26 20.18
CA LEU A 326 8.52 -39.24 21.64
C LEU A 326 7.52 -40.28 22.14
N ILE A 327 6.29 -40.33 21.59
CA ILE A 327 5.28 -41.32 21.98
C ILE A 327 5.79 -42.74 21.76
N ASN A 328 6.43 -43.04 20.62
CA ASN A 328 6.97 -44.37 20.35
C ASN A 328 8.05 -44.78 21.37
N ARG A 329 8.90 -43.83 21.80
CA ARG A 329 9.90 -44.08 22.84
C ARG A 329 9.25 -44.42 24.17
N GLU A 330 8.25 -43.65 24.58
CA GLU A 330 7.56 -43.87 25.85
C GLU A 330 6.71 -45.16 25.83
N VAL A 331 6.07 -45.47 24.69
CA VAL A 331 5.35 -46.74 24.48
C VAL A 331 6.30 -47.93 24.65
N ALA A 332 7.48 -47.89 24.04
CA ALA A 332 8.46 -48.97 24.17
C ALA A 332 8.92 -49.18 25.63
N GLN A 333 9.08 -48.10 26.40
CA GLN A 333 9.44 -48.18 27.83
C GLN A 333 8.31 -48.80 28.66
N ILE A 334 7.05 -48.42 28.40
CA ILE A 334 5.87 -48.99 29.06
C ILE A 334 5.71 -50.47 28.70
N GLU A 335 5.87 -50.85 27.43
CA GLU A 335 5.79 -52.24 26.98
C GLU A 335 6.87 -53.11 27.62
N GLU A 336 8.12 -52.63 27.70
CA GLU A 336 9.22 -53.34 28.34
C GLU A 336 8.94 -53.57 29.83
N ALA A 337 8.52 -52.52 30.55
CA ALA A 337 8.18 -52.60 31.96
C ALA A 337 6.98 -53.53 32.21
N SER A 338 5.94 -53.42 31.40
CA SER A 338 4.72 -54.26 31.49
C SER A 338 5.02 -55.73 31.21
N THR A 339 5.91 -56.01 30.25
CA THR A 339 6.35 -57.38 29.94
C THR A 339 7.09 -58.00 31.12
N LYS A 340 8.00 -57.24 31.75
CA LYS A 340 8.73 -57.69 32.95
C LYS A 340 7.78 -57.92 34.14
N LEU A 341 6.86 -56.99 34.41
CA LEU A 341 5.83 -57.15 35.45
C LEU A 341 4.92 -58.36 35.18
N GLY A 342 4.50 -58.56 33.93
CA GLY A 342 3.69 -59.72 33.53
C GLY A 342 4.43 -61.05 33.68
N GLN A 343 5.75 -61.09 33.44
CA GLN A 343 6.57 -62.27 33.72
C GLN A 343 6.66 -62.56 35.22
N MET A 344 6.84 -61.52 36.05
CA MET A 344 6.84 -61.67 37.52
C MET A 344 5.50 -62.23 38.02
N LEU A 345 4.38 -61.74 37.49
CA LEU A 345 3.03 -62.23 37.78
C LEU A 345 2.87 -63.72 37.45
N ARG A 346 3.25 -64.13 36.23
CA ARG A 346 3.15 -65.55 35.78
C ARG A 346 4.07 -66.49 36.55
N SER A 347 5.20 -65.99 37.03
CA SER A 347 6.17 -66.78 37.81
C SER A 347 5.77 -67.02 39.26
N GLY A 348 4.67 -66.42 39.73
CA GLY A 348 4.21 -66.56 41.12
C GLY A 348 5.12 -65.88 42.15
N ARG A 349 6.03 -64.99 41.72
CA ARG A 349 6.98 -64.28 42.59
C ARG A 349 6.35 -63.12 43.37
N LEU A 350 5.04 -62.87 43.20
CA LEU A 350 4.33 -61.74 43.78
C LEU A 350 3.39 -62.19 44.90
N PRO A 351 3.34 -61.46 46.02
CA PRO A 351 2.31 -61.64 47.05
C PRO A 351 0.89 -61.48 46.47
N PRO A 352 -0.14 -62.19 46.99
CA PRO A 352 -1.50 -62.14 46.45
C PRO A 352 -2.10 -60.73 46.42
N ASN A 353 -1.83 -59.94 47.46
CA ASN A 353 -2.26 -58.55 47.59
C ASN A 353 -1.56 -57.58 46.63
N VAL A 354 -0.41 -57.96 46.06
CA VAL A 354 0.35 -57.17 45.07
C VAL A 354 0.04 -57.65 43.64
N SER A 355 -0.24 -58.95 43.47
CA SER A 355 -0.57 -59.59 42.20
C SER A 355 -1.75 -58.91 41.50
N GLU A 356 -2.85 -58.65 42.22
CA GLU A 356 -4.06 -58.05 41.64
C GLU A 356 -3.79 -56.63 41.12
N GLN A 357 -3.08 -55.82 41.89
CA GLN A 357 -2.71 -54.44 41.51
C GLN A 357 -1.68 -54.40 40.37
N VAL A 358 -0.73 -55.35 40.33
CA VAL A 358 0.21 -55.48 39.20
C VAL A 358 -0.51 -55.90 37.92
N ALA A 359 -1.51 -56.79 38.00
CA ALA A 359 -2.32 -57.16 36.85
C ALA A 359 -3.10 -55.97 36.28
N GLU A 360 -3.67 -55.12 37.15
CA GLU A 360 -4.38 -53.91 36.74
C GLU A 360 -3.45 -52.87 36.10
N VAL A 361 -2.24 -52.67 36.63
CA VAL A 361 -1.23 -51.81 35.99
C VAL A 361 -0.82 -52.34 34.62
N VAL A 362 -0.62 -53.66 34.47
CA VAL A 362 -0.29 -54.27 33.15
C VAL A 362 -1.44 -54.10 32.15
N GLU A 363 -2.69 -54.27 32.58
CA GLU A 363 -3.86 -54.07 31.73
C GLU A 363 -3.99 -52.61 31.28
N ILE A 364 -3.87 -51.65 32.21
CA ILE A 364 -3.95 -50.23 31.87
C ILE A 364 -2.77 -49.81 31.00
N SER A 365 -1.57 -50.33 31.23
CA SER A 365 -0.43 -50.10 30.34
C SER A 365 -0.69 -50.59 28.91
N SER A 366 -1.35 -51.75 28.73
CA SER A 366 -1.81 -52.20 27.42
C SER A 366 -2.86 -51.26 26.80
N GLN A 367 -3.76 -50.72 27.62
CA GLN A 367 -4.72 -49.68 27.19
C GLN A 367 -4.02 -48.37 26.79
N VAL A 368 -2.94 -47.97 27.48
CA VAL A 368 -2.11 -46.81 27.12
C VAL A 368 -1.37 -47.05 25.81
N VAL A 369 -0.79 -48.23 25.60
CA VAL A 369 -0.09 -48.60 24.36
C VAL A 369 -1.04 -48.59 23.16
N SER A 370 -2.19 -49.28 23.29
CA SER A 370 -3.22 -49.29 22.24
C SER A 370 -3.84 -47.91 22.04
N GLY A 371 -4.06 -47.16 23.13
CA GLY A 371 -4.52 -45.78 23.12
C GLY A 371 -3.55 -44.84 22.42
N SER A 372 -2.23 -45.00 22.61
CA SER A 372 -1.18 -44.22 21.94
C SER A 372 -1.17 -44.50 20.45
N THR A 373 -1.30 -45.77 20.07
CA THR A 373 -1.36 -46.20 18.68
C THR A 373 -2.60 -45.64 17.99
N ASN A 374 -3.75 -45.65 18.68
CA ASN A 374 -4.99 -45.06 18.19
C ASN A 374 -4.93 -43.53 18.17
N LEU A 375 -4.28 -42.89 19.15
CA LEU A 375 -4.08 -41.45 19.17
C LEU A 375 -3.21 -41.01 18.00
N LEU A 376 -2.09 -41.69 17.74
CA LEU A 376 -1.22 -41.42 16.59
C LEU A 376 -1.95 -41.65 15.26
N ARG A 377 -2.92 -42.58 15.22
CA ARG A 377 -3.80 -42.77 14.06
C ARG A 377 -4.82 -41.63 13.93
N ASN A 378 -5.41 -41.16 15.03
CA ASN A 378 -6.55 -40.23 15.04
C ASN A 378 -6.18 -38.75 15.11
N LEU A 379 -5.03 -38.38 15.70
CA LEU A 379 -4.51 -37.00 15.78
C LEU A 379 -4.37 -36.33 14.41
N VAL A 380 -4.42 -37.14 13.37
CA VAL A 380 -4.07 -36.76 12.02
C VAL A 380 -5.32 -36.73 11.10
N VAL A 381 -6.49 -37.15 11.61
CA VAL A 381 -7.73 -37.30 10.84
C VAL A 381 -8.55 -35.99 10.74
N ASN A 382 -8.70 -35.23 11.83
CA ASN A 382 -9.47 -33.96 11.92
C ASN A 382 -9.18 -33.29 13.27
N THR A 383 -9.05 -31.96 13.37
CA THR A 383 -8.88 -31.23 14.65
C THR A 383 -9.95 -31.58 15.71
N THR A 384 -11.19 -31.81 15.27
CA THR A 384 -12.33 -32.19 16.10
C THR A 384 -12.23 -33.62 16.61
N SER A 385 -11.84 -34.58 15.75
CA SER A 385 -11.63 -35.98 16.16
C SER A 385 -10.30 -36.18 16.91
N ALA A 386 -9.31 -35.34 16.63
CA ALA A 386 -8.04 -35.23 17.32
C ALA A 386 -8.24 -34.74 18.74
N ASN A 387 -9.09 -33.72 18.98
CA ASN A 387 -9.43 -33.26 20.33
C ASN A 387 -10.15 -34.34 21.15
N VAL A 388 -11.12 -35.04 20.56
CA VAL A 388 -11.80 -36.16 21.24
C VAL A 388 -10.83 -37.30 21.55
N SER A 389 -9.93 -37.62 20.61
CA SER A 389 -8.92 -38.68 20.79
C SER A 389 -7.84 -38.29 21.79
N LEU A 390 -7.40 -37.03 21.79
CA LEU A 390 -6.50 -36.43 22.77
C LEU A 390 -7.09 -36.54 24.17
N HIS A 391 -8.33 -36.12 24.37
CA HIS A 391 -8.98 -36.22 25.69
C HIS A 391 -9.21 -37.67 26.13
N ARG A 392 -9.57 -38.56 25.21
CA ARG A 392 -9.71 -39.99 25.52
C ARG A 392 -8.36 -40.60 25.92
N PHE A 393 -7.29 -40.27 25.21
CA PHE A 393 -5.94 -40.73 25.54
C PHE A 393 -5.45 -40.14 26.87
N GLU A 394 -5.63 -38.84 27.10
CA GLU A 394 -5.32 -38.15 28.34
C GLU A 394 -6.00 -38.82 29.55
N SER A 395 -7.27 -39.20 29.41
CA SER A 395 -8.01 -39.93 30.43
C SER A 395 -7.39 -41.30 30.76
N VAL A 396 -6.99 -42.06 29.73
CA VAL A 396 -6.34 -43.38 29.90
C VAL A 396 -4.96 -43.23 30.57
N VAL A 397 -4.15 -42.26 30.16
CA VAL A 397 -2.84 -41.96 30.76
C VAL A 397 -3.00 -41.57 32.24
N ARG A 398 -3.97 -40.70 32.56
CA ARG A 398 -4.27 -40.32 33.95
C ARG A 398 -4.73 -41.51 34.79
N LYS A 399 -5.55 -42.39 34.21
CA LYS A 399 -5.95 -43.65 34.88
C LYS A 399 -4.73 -44.50 35.18
N GLY A 400 -3.81 -44.69 34.22
CA GLY A 400 -2.55 -45.42 34.45
C GLY A 400 -1.68 -44.80 35.53
N MET A 401 -1.60 -43.46 35.58
CA MET A 401 -0.87 -42.73 36.60
C MET A 401 -1.42 -43.00 38.01
N MET A 402 -2.76 -42.99 38.17
CA MET A 402 -3.38 -43.24 39.48
C MET A 402 -3.11 -44.66 39.97
N HIS A 403 -3.26 -45.67 39.10
CA HIS A 403 -3.10 -47.08 39.49
C HIS A 403 -1.63 -47.43 39.76
N SER A 404 -0.70 -46.87 38.99
CA SER A 404 0.74 -47.02 39.26
C SER A 404 1.15 -46.39 40.59
N GLN A 405 0.63 -45.20 40.92
CA GLN A 405 0.88 -44.56 42.21
C GLN A 405 0.25 -45.31 43.38
N GLU A 406 -0.93 -45.89 43.20
CA GLU A 406 -1.61 -46.70 44.22
C GLU A 406 -0.86 -48.00 44.48
N LEU A 407 -0.43 -48.70 43.42
CA LEU A 407 0.46 -49.85 43.52
C LEU A 407 1.79 -49.45 44.19
N ARG A 408 2.38 -48.30 43.87
CA ARG A 408 3.63 -47.86 44.52
C ARG A 408 3.45 -47.66 46.03
N LYS A 409 2.29 -47.16 46.48
CA LYS A 409 1.98 -46.96 47.91
C LYS A 409 1.79 -48.27 48.68
N SER A 410 1.38 -49.35 48.02
CA SER A 410 1.19 -50.66 48.64
C SER A 410 2.48 -51.47 48.76
N LEU A 411 3.57 -51.02 48.12
CA LEU A 411 4.85 -51.73 48.09
C LEU A 411 5.81 -51.30 49.21
N VAL A 412 6.46 -52.29 49.82
CA VAL A 412 7.54 -52.09 50.80
C VAL A 412 8.88 -51.85 50.07
N PRO A 413 9.58 -50.71 50.31
CA PRO A 413 10.77 -50.29 49.54
C PRO A 413 11.90 -51.31 49.40
N HIS A 414 12.20 -52.05 50.47
CA HIS A 414 13.33 -52.99 50.49
C HIS A 414 12.97 -54.40 50.02
N GLN A 415 11.69 -54.75 49.99
CA GLN A 415 11.22 -56.08 49.57
C GLN A 415 10.82 -56.11 48.09
N HIS A 416 10.49 -54.94 47.53
CA HIS A 416 9.93 -54.82 46.18
C HIS A 416 10.73 -53.84 45.31
N SER A 417 12.04 -53.70 45.55
CA SER A 417 12.88 -52.69 44.88
C SER A 417 12.84 -52.78 43.35
N GLU A 418 12.79 -53.99 42.80
CA GLU A 418 12.68 -54.23 41.35
C GLU A 418 11.31 -53.77 40.80
N ILE A 419 10.22 -54.09 41.49
CA ILE A 419 8.85 -53.69 41.11
C ILE A 419 8.71 -52.17 41.19
N ILE A 420 9.23 -51.55 42.25
CA ILE A 420 9.24 -50.10 42.44
C ILE A 420 10.03 -49.41 41.32
N SER A 421 11.16 -49.97 40.90
CA SER A 421 11.93 -49.43 39.77
C SER A 421 11.15 -49.49 38.45
N LEU A 422 10.42 -50.59 38.20
CA LEU A 422 9.60 -50.74 36.98
C LEU A 422 8.41 -49.78 37.00
N ILE A 423 7.73 -49.63 38.14
CA ILE A 423 6.61 -48.69 38.30
C ILE A 423 7.09 -47.24 38.12
N ASN A 424 8.22 -46.86 38.72
CA ASN A 424 8.77 -45.50 38.55
C ASN A 424 9.10 -45.19 37.08
N ASN A 425 9.48 -46.20 36.29
CA ASN A 425 9.70 -46.02 34.85
C ASN A 425 8.36 -45.83 34.12
N VAL A 426 7.33 -46.62 34.44
CA VAL A 426 5.97 -46.43 33.89
C VAL A 426 5.42 -45.06 34.26
N GLU A 427 5.49 -44.64 35.52
CA GLU A 427 5.05 -43.32 35.99
C GLU A 427 5.77 -42.20 35.23
N ARG A 428 7.10 -42.26 35.10
CA ARG A 428 7.88 -41.26 34.36
C ARG A 428 7.46 -41.18 32.89
N SER A 429 7.24 -42.33 32.24
CA SER A 429 6.79 -42.38 30.85
C SER A 429 5.38 -41.82 30.67
N LEU A 430 4.47 -42.10 31.61
CA LEU A 430 3.11 -41.56 31.59
C LEU A 430 3.10 -40.04 31.81
N ASP A 431 3.92 -39.52 32.73
CA ASP A 431 4.11 -38.07 32.93
C ASP A 431 4.65 -37.40 31.65
N ASN A 432 5.69 -37.96 31.04
CA ASN A 432 6.24 -37.46 29.78
C ASN A 432 5.20 -37.48 28.65
N MET A 433 4.40 -38.55 28.53
CA MET A 433 3.32 -38.63 27.54
C MET A 433 2.28 -37.53 27.77
N LEU A 434 1.89 -37.28 29.03
CA LEU A 434 0.91 -36.26 29.38
C LEU A 434 1.42 -34.84 29.05
N GLU A 435 2.70 -34.56 29.33
CA GLU A 435 3.32 -33.28 28.99
C GLU A 435 3.35 -33.06 27.46
N ASN A 436 3.73 -34.08 26.69
CA ASN A 436 3.78 -34.02 25.23
C ASN A 436 2.38 -33.84 24.59
N VAL A 437 1.37 -34.55 25.11
CA VAL A 437 -0.03 -34.41 24.70
C VAL A 437 -0.54 -32.98 24.93
N ASN A 438 -0.22 -32.41 26.09
CA ASN A 438 -0.58 -31.03 26.41
C ASN A 438 0.14 -30.01 25.54
N ALA A 439 1.42 -30.21 25.25
CA ALA A 439 2.18 -29.36 24.34
C ALA A 439 1.59 -29.35 22.93
N LEU A 440 1.29 -30.53 22.38
CA LEU A 440 0.65 -30.67 21.08
C LEU A 440 -0.73 -30.00 21.03
N ASN A 441 -1.56 -30.18 22.06
CA ASN A 441 -2.87 -29.55 22.14
C ASN A 441 -2.77 -28.00 22.15
N ARG A 442 -1.76 -27.44 22.84
CA ARG A 442 -1.51 -25.98 22.80
C ARG A 442 -1.11 -25.51 21.41
N THR A 443 -0.23 -26.20 20.70
CA THR A 443 0.15 -25.82 19.33
C THR A 443 -1.07 -25.88 18.41
N ILE A 444 -1.87 -26.96 18.47
CA ILE A 444 -3.08 -27.10 17.64
C ILE A 444 -4.04 -25.93 17.88
N ARG A 445 -4.28 -25.55 19.15
CA ARG A 445 -5.12 -24.39 19.49
C ARG A 445 -4.56 -23.08 18.95
N GLN A 446 -3.27 -22.82 19.13
CA GLN A 446 -2.62 -21.62 18.61
C GLN A 446 -2.73 -21.51 17.09
N ILE A 447 -2.54 -22.62 16.37
CA ILE A 447 -2.72 -22.67 14.91
C ILE A 447 -4.16 -22.36 14.54
N ASN A 448 -5.13 -22.95 15.25
CA ASN A 448 -6.55 -22.73 14.98
C ASN A 448 -6.96 -21.26 15.20
N ASP A 449 -6.52 -20.65 16.30
CA ASP A 449 -6.80 -19.24 16.62
C ASP A 449 -6.18 -18.29 15.59
N GLU A 450 -4.95 -18.56 15.17
CA GLU A 450 -4.29 -17.78 14.12
C GLU A 450 -5.00 -17.90 12.78
N GLU A 451 -5.32 -19.11 12.33
CA GLU A 451 -6.02 -19.30 11.05
C GLU A 451 -7.41 -18.66 11.07
N ARG A 452 -8.11 -18.72 12.20
CA ARG A 452 -9.37 -18.00 12.39
C ARG A 452 -9.19 -16.48 12.29
N MET A 453 -8.19 -15.90 12.95
CA MET A 453 -7.88 -14.47 12.86
C MET A 453 -7.52 -14.05 11.42
N TYR A 454 -6.77 -14.88 10.69
CA TYR A 454 -6.42 -14.60 9.29
C TYR A 454 -7.63 -14.70 8.37
N ALA A 455 -8.47 -15.73 8.52
CA ALA A 455 -9.73 -15.85 7.80
C ALA A 455 -10.64 -14.65 8.06
N GLU A 456 -10.74 -14.20 9.32
CA GLU A 456 -11.47 -12.98 9.71
C GLU A 456 -10.96 -11.76 8.94
N LYS A 457 -9.64 -11.59 8.88
CA LYS A 457 -8.99 -10.48 8.17
C LYS A 457 -9.27 -10.51 6.68
N LEU A 458 -9.17 -11.68 6.04
CA LEU A 458 -9.45 -11.84 4.60
C LEU A 458 -10.91 -11.58 4.26
N ILE A 459 -11.85 -12.08 5.09
CA ILE A 459 -13.27 -11.80 4.94
C ILE A 459 -13.54 -10.30 5.09
N THR A 460 -12.95 -9.66 6.10
CA THR A 460 -13.10 -8.21 6.35
C THR A 460 -12.54 -7.37 5.20
N MET A 461 -11.36 -7.71 4.68
CA MET A 461 -10.80 -7.06 3.50
C MET A 461 -11.69 -7.25 2.27
N SER A 462 -12.28 -8.44 2.11
CA SER A 462 -13.16 -8.75 1.00
C SER A 462 -14.46 -7.94 1.05
N MET A 463 -15.05 -7.82 2.25
CA MET A 463 -16.20 -6.96 2.50
C MET A 463 -15.88 -5.49 2.21
N LYS A 464 -14.71 -4.99 2.58
CA LYS A 464 -14.30 -3.61 2.32
C LYS A 464 -14.26 -3.31 0.82
N VAL A 465 -13.64 -4.18 0.03
CA VAL A 465 -13.59 -4.01 -1.44
C VAL A 465 -14.98 -4.07 -2.06
N LEU A 466 -15.87 -4.94 -1.59
CA LEU A 466 -17.25 -5.01 -2.08
C LEU A 466 -18.08 -3.78 -1.69
N ASN A 467 -17.89 -3.24 -0.49
CA ASN A 467 -18.49 -1.96 -0.09
C ASN A 467 -17.99 -0.80 -0.98
N ASP A 468 -16.70 -0.77 -1.32
CA ASP A 468 -16.19 0.25 -2.24
C ASP A 468 -16.79 0.12 -3.65
N LEU A 469 -17.08 -1.12 -4.08
CA LEU A 469 -17.74 -1.40 -5.36
C LEU A 469 -19.23 -1.04 -5.34
N SER A 470 -19.92 -1.19 -4.21
CA SER A 470 -21.35 -0.82 -4.09
C SER A 470 -21.60 0.69 -4.13
N LEU A 471 -20.56 1.50 -3.92
CA LEU A 471 -20.58 2.95 -4.11
C LEU A 471 -20.47 3.38 -5.59
N CYS A 472 -20.10 2.46 -6.48
CA CYS A 472 -20.01 2.75 -7.91
C CYS A 472 -21.39 2.75 -8.58
N ARG A 473 -21.55 3.50 -9.68
CA ARG A 473 -22.77 3.43 -10.49
C ARG A 473 -22.84 2.08 -11.20
N THR A 474 -23.68 1.19 -10.69
CA THR A 474 -24.01 -0.10 -11.31
C THR A 474 -25.51 -0.17 -11.58
N ASP A 475 -25.93 -1.07 -12.47
CA ASP A 475 -27.34 -1.36 -12.67
C ASP A 475 -27.96 -1.99 -11.39
N PRO A 476 -29.30 -1.95 -11.25
CA PRO A 476 -29.99 -2.47 -10.06
C PRO A 476 -29.70 -3.95 -9.76
N ILE A 477 -29.55 -4.79 -10.79
CA ILE A 477 -29.34 -6.24 -10.64
C ILE A 477 -27.92 -6.49 -10.11
N THR A 478 -26.91 -5.80 -10.66
CA THR A 478 -25.54 -5.87 -10.15
C THR A 478 -25.45 -5.36 -8.71
N LYS A 479 -26.23 -4.32 -8.36
CA LYS A 479 -26.27 -3.79 -6.99
C LYS A 479 -26.89 -4.78 -5.99
N GLU A 480 -27.94 -5.47 -6.39
CA GLU A 480 -28.55 -6.54 -5.60
C GLU A 480 -27.57 -7.70 -5.38
N LEU A 481 -26.88 -8.13 -6.44
CA LEU A 481 -25.88 -9.19 -6.37
C LEU A 481 -24.68 -8.83 -5.46
N LEU A 482 -24.22 -7.56 -5.50
CA LEU A 482 -23.22 -7.04 -4.57
C LEU A 482 -23.69 -7.12 -3.11
N ASN A 483 -24.93 -6.72 -2.84
CA ASN A 483 -25.51 -6.76 -1.49
C ASN A 483 -25.70 -8.19 -0.98
N ASN A 484 -26.15 -9.11 -1.83
CA ASN A 484 -26.29 -10.53 -1.49
C ASN A 484 -24.92 -11.14 -1.17
N THR A 485 -23.91 -10.86 -1.99
CA THR A 485 -22.53 -11.32 -1.75
C THR A 485 -21.97 -10.76 -0.44
N LEU A 486 -22.19 -9.47 -0.17
CA LEU A 486 -21.79 -8.83 1.09
C LEU A 486 -22.48 -9.46 2.31
N THR A 487 -23.75 -9.83 2.17
CA THR A 487 -24.55 -10.46 3.23
C THR A 487 -24.03 -11.86 3.53
N SER A 488 -23.69 -12.64 2.49
CA SER A 488 -23.02 -13.94 2.65
C SER A 488 -21.67 -13.82 3.35
N LEU A 489 -20.86 -12.80 3.05
CA LEU A 489 -19.60 -12.56 3.77
C LEU A 489 -19.81 -12.14 5.23
N LYS A 490 -20.82 -11.32 5.52
CA LYS A 490 -21.19 -10.97 6.91
C LYS A 490 -21.63 -12.21 7.69
N SER A 491 -22.45 -13.06 7.08
CA SER A 491 -22.86 -14.34 7.65
C SER A 491 -21.64 -15.22 7.95
N ALA A 492 -20.74 -15.37 6.97
CA ALA A 492 -19.50 -16.12 7.15
C ALA A 492 -18.66 -15.59 8.33
N LEU A 493 -18.53 -14.27 8.45
CA LEU A 493 -17.80 -13.62 9.53
C LEU A 493 -18.42 -13.87 10.91
N ILE A 494 -19.75 -13.79 11.02
CA ILE A 494 -20.48 -14.03 12.26
C ILE A 494 -20.34 -15.49 12.68
N SER A 495 -20.59 -16.43 11.76
CA SER A 495 -20.45 -17.87 12.02
C SER A 495 -19.01 -18.25 12.38
N LEU A 496 -18.01 -17.60 11.77
CA LEU A 496 -16.60 -17.86 12.07
C LEU A 496 -16.25 -17.46 13.51
N LYS A 497 -16.81 -16.35 13.99
CA LYS A 497 -16.67 -15.90 15.39
C LYS A 497 -17.44 -16.76 16.38
N ALA A 498 -18.53 -17.37 15.93
CA ALA A 498 -19.32 -18.33 16.70
C ALA A 498 -18.77 -19.76 16.66
N GLU A 499 -17.62 -19.98 16.00
CA GLU A 499 -16.97 -21.28 15.80
C GLU A 499 -17.78 -22.30 14.97
N ASP A 500 -18.77 -21.84 14.22
CA ASP A 500 -19.58 -22.68 13.33
C ASP A 500 -18.94 -22.75 11.93
N LEU A 501 -17.96 -23.64 11.79
CA LEU A 501 -17.15 -23.78 10.57
C LEU A 501 -17.98 -24.23 9.35
N GLU A 502 -19.02 -25.02 9.54
CA GLU A 502 -19.87 -25.51 8.46
C GLU A 502 -20.71 -24.38 7.88
N THR A 503 -21.37 -23.58 8.73
CA THR A 503 -22.12 -22.40 8.30
C THR A 503 -21.20 -21.34 7.70
N THR A 504 -19.97 -21.18 8.22
CA THR A 504 -18.95 -20.32 7.60
C THR A 504 -18.61 -20.79 6.19
N ARG A 505 -18.34 -22.08 5.98
CA ARG A 505 -17.99 -22.64 4.67
C ARG A 505 -19.13 -22.46 3.66
N ASN A 506 -20.37 -22.74 4.07
CA ASN A 506 -21.55 -22.56 3.23
C ASN A 506 -21.72 -21.09 2.84
N SER A 507 -21.59 -20.18 3.80
CA SER A 507 -21.69 -18.73 3.56
C SER A 507 -20.58 -18.21 2.63
N LEU A 508 -19.35 -18.72 2.75
CA LEU A 508 -18.24 -18.36 1.86
C LEU A 508 -18.42 -18.91 0.44
N ASN A 509 -18.92 -20.15 0.29
CA ASN A 509 -19.25 -20.72 -1.01
C ASN A 509 -20.34 -19.89 -1.71
N SER A 510 -21.39 -19.48 -0.98
CA SER A 510 -22.41 -18.57 -1.52
C SER A 510 -21.82 -17.22 -1.93
N ALA A 511 -20.88 -16.66 -1.16
CA ALA A 511 -20.18 -15.43 -1.53
C ALA A 511 -19.29 -15.62 -2.78
N LEU A 512 -18.63 -16.77 -2.90
CA LEU A 512 -17.79 -17.11 -4.05
C LEU A 512 -18.61 -17.19 -5.34
N GLU A 513 -19.76 -17.85 -5.31
CA GLU A 513 -20.67 -17.91 -6.47
C GLU A 513 -21.17 -16.51 -6.85
N GLY A 514 -21.55 -15.69 -5.86
CA GLY A 514 -21.92 -14.29 -6.09
C GLY A 514 -20.80 -13.47 -6.75
N LEU A 515 -19.54 -13.66 -6.33
CA LEU A 515 -18.38 -13.03 -6.98
C LEU A 515 -18.14 -13.51 -8.40
N LYS A 516 -18.31 -14.82 -8.68
CA LYS A 516 -18.18 -15.36 -10.05
C LYS A 516 -19.23 -14.76 -10.98
N GLU A 517 -20.46 -14.57 -10.50
CA GLU A 517 -21.49 -13.89 -11.28
C GLU A 517 -21.22 -12.38 -11.42
N LEU A 518 -20.69 -11.71 -10.39
CA LEU A 518 -20.28 -10.30 -10.51
C LEU A 518 -19.17 -10.10 -11.54
N ARG A 519 -18.27 -11.08 -11.65
CA ARG A 519 -17.17 -11.07 -12.63
C ARG A 519 -17.67 -11.02 -14.07
N SER A 520 -18.78 -11.70 -14.40
CA SER A 520 -19.32 -11.72 -15.77
C SER A 520 -20.09 -10.45 -16.12
N ARG A 521 -20.56 -9.69 -15.11
CA ARG A 521 -21.39 -8.48 -15.29
C ARG A 521 -20.60 -7.17 -15.25
N LEU A 522 -19.47 -7.14 -14.55
CA LEU A 522 -18.68 -5.92 -14.40
C LEU A 522 -17.72 -5.72 -15.57
N GLN A 523 -17.54 -4.47 -15.99
CA GLN A 523 -16.52 -4.10 -16.98
C GLN A 523 -15.16 -3.83 -16.30
N TYR A 524 -14.10 -3.85 -17.12
CA TYR A 524 -12.77 -3.45 -16.69
C TYR A 524 -12.79 -2.01 -16.15
N PRO A 525 -12.08 -1.68 -15.03
CA PRO A 525 -11.11 -2.48 -14.28
C PRO A 525 -11.67 -3.20 -13.04
N HIS A 526 -13.00 -3.24 -12.86
CA HIS A 526 -13.63 -3.82 -11.67
C HIS A 526 -13.48 -5.35 -11.62
N THR A 527 -13.43 -6.01 -12.78
CA THR A 527 -13.15 -7.45 -12.92
C THR A 527 -11.86 -7.88 -12.25
N LEU A 528 -10.77 -7.09 -12.35
CA LEU A 528 -9.50 -7.39 -11.67
C LEU A 528 -9.62 -7.38 -10.13
N ARG A 529 -10.48 -6.52 -9.58
CA ARG A 529 -10.75 -6.48 -8.14
C ARG A 529 -11.55 -7.71 -7.71
N ILE A 530 -12.57 -8.09 -8.48
CA ILE A 530 -13.36 -9.30 -8.24
C ILE A 530 -12.49 -10.56 -8.34
N ASP A 531 -11.62 -10.68 -9.33
CA ASP A 531 -10.69 -11.82 -9.46
C ASP A 531 -9.76 -11.95 -8.24
N SER A 532 -9.38 -10.82 -7.64
CA SER A 532 -8.57 -10.81 -6.42
C SER A 532 -9.38 -11.25 -5.20
N LEU A 533 -10.66 -10.89 -5.12
CA LEU A 533 -11.57 -11.33 -4.07
C LEU A 533 -11.87 -12.83 -4.16
N ILE A 534 -12.13 -13.34 -5.37
CA ILE A 534 -12.33 -14.78 -5.61
C ILE A 534 -11.11 -15.57 -5.09
N ARG A 535 -9.90 -15.08 -5.37
CA ARG A 535 -8.67 -15.67 -4.82
C ARG A 535 -8.64 -15.64 -3.29
N TYR A 536 -8.95 -14.51 -2.66
CA TYR A 536 -8.97 -14.42 -1.20
C TYR A 536 -10.00 -15.35 -0.55
N LEU A 537 -11.18 -15.52 -1.16
CA LEU A 537 -12.19 -16.45 -0.64
C LEU A 537 -11.79 -17.91 -0.83
N HIS A 538 -11.19 -18.28 -1.96
CA HIS A 538 -10.60 -19.62 -2.11
C HIS A 538 -9.52 -19.89 -1.05
N LEU A 539 -8.60 -18.95 -0.85
CA LEU A 539 -7.59 -19.02 0.21
C LEU A 539 -8.21 -19.16 1.61
N THR A 540 -9.33 -18.48 1.86
CA THR A 540 -10.05 -18.56 3.14
C THR A 540 -10.73 -19.93 3.29
N LEU A 541 -11.35 -20.46 2.24
CA LEU A 541 -11.98 -21.78 2.23
C LEU A 541 -10.97 -22.91 2.47
N SER A 542 -9.83 -22.88 1.80
CA SER A 542 -8.72 -23.81 2.03
C SER A 542 -8.27 -23.77 3.50
N ARG A 543 -8.11 -22.56 4.07
CA ARG A 543 -7.71 -22.42 5.48
C ARG A 543 -8.76 -22.93 6.46
N LEU A 544 -10.05 -22.78 6.15
CA LEU A 544 -11.12 -23.30 7.00
C LEU A 544 -11.24 -24.83 6.95
N GLN A 545 -10.75 -25.47 5.88
CA GLN A 545 -10.55 -26.93 5.85
C GLN A 545 -9.42 -27.41 6.78
N LEU A 546 -8.49 -26.53 7.19
CA LEU A 546 -7.51 -26.87 8.23
C LEU A 546 -8.13 -26.82 9.63
N LEU A 547 -9.20 -26.05 9.83
CA LEU A 547 -9.79 -25.81 11.14
C LEU A 547 -10.77 -26.88 11.59
N GLY A 548 -11.40 -27.59 10.66
CA GLY A 548 -12.42 -28.60 10.94
C GLY A 548 -12.43 -29.67 9.89
#